data_AF-A0AA87YUS9-F1
#
_entry.id   AF-A0AA87YUS9-F1
#
_cell.length_a   1.000
_cell.length_b   1.000
_cell.length_c   1.000
_cell.angle_alpha   90.00
_cell.angle_beta   90.00
_cell.angle_gamma   90.00
#
_symmetry.space_group_name_H-M   'P 1'
#
loop_
_entity.id
_entity.type
_entity.pdbx_description
1 polymer ?
#
loop_
_entity_poly.entity_id
_entity_poly.type
_entity_poly.pdbx_seq_one_letter_code
_entity_poly.pdbx_strand_id
1 'polypeptide(L)' 'MMRMFRSDLAVVISSGPHPPLIVAECVSRTIRAEYWVGQNKEQRAKFFKEKREEKAQAKQNQAKQGQTSQ' A
#
# COMPACT_ATOMS: atom_id res chain seq x y z
N MET A 1 -23.58 11.82 -0.55
CA MET A 1 -22.18 12.26 -0.73
C MET A 1 -21.59 11.43 -1.87
N MET A 2 -21.46 11.99 -3.08
CA MET A 2 -20.82 11.28 -4.19
C MET A 2 -19.40 10.91 -3.77
N ARG A 3 -19.06 9.61 -3.80
CA ARG A 3 -17.68 9.14 -3.61
C ARG A 3 -16.88 9.80 -4.73
N MET A 4 -16.12 10.85 -4.40
CA MET A 4 -15.22 11.47 -5.35
C MET A 4 -14.36 10.37 -5.97
N PHE A 5 -14.27 10.39 -7.30
CA PHE A 5 -13.43 9.48 -8.07
C PHE A 5 -12.09 9.36 -7.36
N ARG A 6 -11.79 8.13 -6.90
CA ARG A 6 -10.62 7.80 -6.08
C ARG A 6 -9.38 8.34 -6.81
N SER A 7 -8.79 9.42 -6.29
CA SER A 7 -7.76 10.18 -7.01
C SER A 7 -6.51 9.32 -7.30
N ASP A 8 -6.25 8.34 -6.43
CA ASP A 8 -5.24 7.29 -6.62
C ASP A 8 -5.51 6.44 -7.88
N LEU A 9 -6.77 6.16 -8.19
CA LEU A 9 -7.17 5.44 -9.39
C LEU A 9 -7.11 6.32 -10.65
N ALA A 10 -7.55 7.57 -10.54
CA ALA A 10 -7.51 8.50 -11.67
C ALA A 10 -6.08 8.72 -12.17
N VAL A 11 -5.10 8.85 -11.26
CA VAL A 11 -3.68 8.96 -11.61
C VAL A 11 -3.18 7.71 -12.34
N VAL A 12 -3.49 6.51 -11.85
CA VAL A 12 -3.02 5.26 -12.47
C VAL A 12 -3.65 5.01 -13.85
N ILE A 13 -4.92 5.35 -14.02
CA ILE A 13 -5.62 5.18 -15.31
C ILE A 13 -5.09 6.17 -16.36
N SER A 14 -4.79 7.40 -15.94
CA SER A 14 -4.30 8.49 -16.79
C SER A 14 -2.79 8.43 -17.08
N SER A 15 -1.98 7.76 -16.26
CA SER A 15 -0.53 7.64 -16.43
C SER A 15 -0.08 6.57 -17.44
N GLY A 16 -1.00 5.98 -18.20
CA GLY A 16 -0.67 5.03 -19.26
C GLY A 16 0.03 5.72 -20.44
N PRO A 17 0.88 5.03 -21.21
CA PRO A 17 1.63 5.62 -22.33
C PRO A 17 0.72 6.17 -23.44
N HIS A 18 -0.54 5.74 -23.50
CA HIS A 18 -1.53 6.21 -24.44
C HIS A 18 -2.88 6.40 -23.74
N PRO A 19 -3.66 7.45 -24.06
CA PRO A 19 -5.03 7.59 -23.59
C PRO A 19 -5.87 6.41 -24.10
N PRO A 20 -6.85 5.94 -23.32
CA PRO A 20 -7.74 4.89 -23.77
C PRO A 20 -8.57 5.37 -24.98
N LEU A 21 -8.65 4.55 -26.02
CA LEU A 21 -9.33 4.89 -27.28
C LEU A 21 -10.83 4.53 -27.23
N ILE A 22 -11.20 3.58 -26.38
CA ILE A 22 -12.57 3.09 -26.23
C ILE A 22 -12.94 2.89 -24.76
N VAL A 23 -14.25 2.91 -24.47
CA VAL A 23 -14.79 2.73 -23.10
C VAL A 23 -14.33 1.41 -22.47
N ALA A 24 -14.23 0.33 -23.25
CA ALA A 24 -13.76 -0.96 -22.77
C ALA A 24 -12.32 -0.91 -22.20
N GLU A 25 -11.45 -0.09 -22.78
CA GLU A 25 -10.10 0.12 -22.27
C GLU A 25 -10.12 0.90 -20.95
N CYS A 26 -10.97 1.93 -20.83
CA CYS A 26 -11.15 2.66 -19.57
C CYS A 26 -11.58 1.73 -18.43
N VAL A 27 -12.58 0.87 -18.69
CA VAL A 27 -13.08 -0.10 -17.72
C VAL A 27 -11.99 -1.09 -17.34
N SER A 28 -11.29 -1.66 -18.33
CA SER A 28 -10.22 -2.63 -18.09
C SER A 28 -9.06 -2.06 -17.28
N ARG A 29 -8.66 -0.81 -17.57
CA ARG A 29 -7.63 -0.09 -16.81
C ARG A 29 -8.08 0.20 -15.38
N THR A 30 -9.33 0.59 -15.20
CA THR A 30 -9.91 0.85 -13.87
C THR A 30 -9.88 -0.41 -13.01
N ILE A 31 -10.38 -1.54 -13.53
CA ILE A 31 -10.39 -2.82 -12.80
C ILE A 31 -8.97 -3.23 -12.40
N ARG A 32 -8.02 -3.13 -13.33
CA ARG A 32 -6.61 -3.46 -13.06
C ARG A 32 -6.01 -2.54 -12.00
N ALA A 33 -6.26 -1.23 -12.11
CA ALA A 33 -5.77 -0.27 -11.14
C ALA A 33 -6.37 -0.50 -9.74
N GLU A 34 -7.65 -0.88 -9.64
CA GLU A 34 -8.29 -1.19 -8.36
C GLU A 34 -7.64 -2.40 -7.69
N TYR A 35 -7.37 -3.44 -8.47
CA TYR A 35 -6.67 -4.62 -8.00
C TYR A 35 -5.28 -4.27 -7.44
N TRP A 36 -4.45 -3.54 -8.19
CA TRP A 36 -3.10 -3.19 -7.76
C TRP A 36 -3.08 -2.22 -6.58
N VAL A 37 -3.99 -1.24 -6.55
CA VAL A 37 -4.13 -0.33 -5.41
C VAL A 37 -4.52 -1.11 -4.14
N GLY A 38 -5.41 -2.10 -4.27
CA GLY A 38 -5.77 -3.00 -3.18
C GLY A 38 -4.58 -3.82 -2.68
N GLN A 39 -3.89 -4.51 -3.59
CA GLN A 39 -2.69 -5.31 -3.28
C GLN A 39 -1.59 -4.47 -2.61
N ASN A 40 -1.30 -3.29 -3.15
CA ASN A 40 -0.30 -2.38 -2.57
C ASN A 40 -0.68 -1.93 -1.16
N LYS A 41 -1.97 -1.66 -0.89
CA LYS A 41 -2.43 -1.29 0.46
C LYS A 41 -2.25 -2.44 1.44
N GLU A 42 -2.58 -3.67 1.04
CA GLU A 42 -2.41 -4.86 1.89
C GLU A 42 -0.93 -5.15 2.17
N GLN A 43 -0.09 -5.15 1.13
CA GLN A 43 1.35 -5.37 1.27
C GLN A 43 2.00 -4.30 2.13
N ARG A 44 1.62 -3.03 1.94
CA ARG A 44 2.10 -1.92 2.76
C ARG A 44 1.67 -2.07 4.23
N ALA A 45 0.44 -2.51 4.49
CA ALA A 45 -0.02 -2.79 5.84
C ALA A 45 0.78 -3.92 6.50
N LYS A 46 1.05 -5.01 5.77
CA LYS A 46 1.93 -6.11 6.23
C LYS A 46 3.34 -5.61 6.57
N PHE A 47 3.97 -4.89 5.64
CA PHE A 47 5.30 -4.32 5.83
C PHE A 47 5.40 -3.44 7.09
N PHE A 48 4.42 -2.54 7.30
CA PHE A 48 4.44 -1.68 8.49
C PHE A 48 4.16 -2.45 9.79
N LYS A 49 3.37 -3.52 9.73
CA LYS A 49 3.13 -4.40 10.88
C LYS A 49 4.41 -5.12 11.27
N GLU A 50 5.06 -5.79 10.32
CA GLU A 50 6.33 -6.50 10.53
C GLU A 50 7.41 -5.55 11.07
N LYS A 51 7.57 -4.37 10.46
CA LYS A 51 8.53 -3.36 10.91
C LYS A 51 8.25 -2.85 12.32
N ARG A 52 6.97 -2.81 12.73
CA ARG A 52 6.59 -2.43 14.09
C ARG A 52 6.93 -3.53 15.10
N GLU A 53 6.71 -4.78 14.73
CA GLU A 53 7.03 -5.96 15.54
C GLU A 53 8.56 -6.11 15.70
N GLU A 54 9.33 -5.94 14.63
CA GLU A 54 10.80 -5.91 14.66
C GLU A 54 11.32 -4.85 15.63
N LYS A 55 10.79 -3.62 15.56
CA LYS A 55 11.14 -2.55 16.49
C LYS A 55 10.77 -2.87 17.94
N ALA A 56 9.64 -3.55 18.17
CA ALA A 56 9.23 -3.95 19.51
C ALA A 56 10.17 -5.01 20.09
N GLN A 57 10.56 -6.00 19.29
CA GLN A 57 11.53 -7.02 19.68
C GLN A 57 12.92 -6.42 19.95
N ALA A 58 13.38 -5.50 19.09
CA ALA A 58 14.66 -4.82 19.29
C ALA A 58 14.71 -4.03 20.62
N LYS A 59 13.61 -3.32 20.97
CA LYS A 59 13.49 -2.63 22.26
C LYS A 59 13.46 -3.59 23.44
N GLN A 60 12.77 -4.72 23.31
CA GLN A 60 12.70 -5.73 24.37
C GLN A 60 14.07 -6.40 24.61
N ASN A 61 14.84 -6.63 23.55
CA ASN A 61 16.19 -7.18 23.65
C ASN A 61 17.18 -6.18 24.27
N GLN A 62 17.06 -4.89 23.96
CA GLN A 62 17.85 -3.83 24.64
C GLN A 62 17.51 -3.75 26.14
N ALA A 63 16.22 -3.84 26.51
CA ALA A 63 15.81 -3.84 27.91
C ALA A 63 16.36 -5.05 28.68
N LYS A 64 16.41 -6.22 28.05
CA LYS A 64 17.00 -7.45 28.65
C LYS A 64 18.52 -7.36 28.81
N GLN A 65 19.24 -6.77 27.86
CA GLN A 65 20.70 -6.59 27.96
C GLN A 65 21.12 -5.57 29.03
N GLY A 66 20.27 -4.57 29.32
CA GLY A 66 20.53 -3.62 30.41
C GLY A 66 20.34 -4.19 31.82
N GLN A 67 19.66 -5.34 31.97
CA GLN A 67 19.40 -5.97 33.26
C GLN A 67 20.44 -7.03 33.66
N THR A 68 21.27 -7.51 32.73
CA THR A 68 22.33 -8.51 33.00
C THR A 68 23.69 -7.91 33.35
N SER A 69 23.79 -6.59 33.55
CA SER A 69 25.03 -5.88 33.92
C SER A 69 24.96 -5.18 35.29
N GLN A 70 24.11 -5.65 36.20
CA GLN A 70 24.12 -5.23 37.62
C GLN A 70 24.38 -6.42 38.53
#